data_AF-A0A2R8CR84-F1
#
_entry.id   AF-A0A2R8CR84-F1
#
_cell.length_a   1.000
_cell.length_b   1.000
_cell.length_c   1.000
_cell.angle_alpha   90.00
_cell.angle_beta   90.00
_cell.angle_gamma   90.00
#
_symmetry.space_group_name_H-M   'P 1'
#
loop_
_entity.id
_entity.type
_entity.pdbx_description
1 polymer ?
#
loop_
_entity_poly.entity_id
_entity_poly.type
_entity_poly.pdbx_seq_one_letter_code
_entity_poly.pdbx_strand_id
1 'polypeptide(L)'
;MGRLAGRPWGVLSAGAGKPEFRNILSPAYRAGASGYLAGRAIWLEAFGLYPDWQAMRKALEGGSVDYMRDLNARTDKSATPWHKH
;
A
#
# COMPACT_ATOMS: atom_id res chain seq x y z
N MET A 1 -3.33 -16.60 -9.01
CA MET A 1 -1.87 -16.52 -8.82
C MET A 1 -1.42 -17.21 -7.53
N GLY A 2 -2.14 -17.12 -6.40
CA GLY A 2 -1.75 -17.79 -5.13
C GLY A 2 -1.42 -19.29 -5.27
N ARG A 3 -2.33 -20.09 -5.86
CA ARG A 3 -2.07 -21.52 -6.12
C ARG A 3 -0.91 -21.78 -7.10
N LEU A 4 -0.60 -20.82 -7.99
CA LEU A 4 0.46 -20.96 -9.00
C LEU A 4 1.84 -20.55 -8.46
N ALA A 5 1.89 -19.59 -7.55
CA ALA A 5 3.13 -19.13 -6.93
C ALA A 5 3.67 -20.14 -5.89
N GLY A 6 2.78 -20.87 -5.22
CA GLY A 6 3.15 -21.85 -4.18
C GLY A 6 3.86 -21.26 -2.96
N ARG A 7 3.90 -19.91 -2.86
CA ARG A 7 4.57 -19.14 -1.81
C ARG A 7 3.82 -17.81 -1.61
N PRO A 8 3.89 -17.22 -0.40
CA PRO A 8 3.34 -15.90 -0.14
C PRO A 8 3.95 -14.83 -1.05
N TRP A 9 3.12 -13.91 -1.53
CA TRP A 9 3.53 -12.82 -2.40
C TRP A 9 2.74 -11.55 -2.09
N GLY A 10 3.26 -10.40 -2.51
CA GLY A 10 2.62 -9.10 -2.31
C GLY A 10 2.87 -8.14 -3.46
N VAL A 11 2.13 -7.03 -3.47
CA VAL A 11 2.21 -6.02 -4.54
C VAL A 11 3.23 -4.95 -4.20
N LEU A 12 4.11 -4.62 -5.16
CA LEU A 12 5.01 -3.47 -5.07
C LEU A 12 4.33 -2.22 -5.61
N SER A 13 4.47 -1.10 -4.91
CA SER A 13 3.81 0.14 -5.36
C SER A 13 4.43 0.77 -6.61
N ALA A 14 5.69 0.47 -6.92
CA ALA A 14 6.40 0.83 -8.15
C ALA A 14 6.32 2.31 -8.62
N GLY A 15 5.94 3.24 -7.74
CA GLY A 15 5.74 4.66 -8.08
C GLY A 15 4.34 5.01 -8.58
N ALA A 16 3.37 4.09 -8.50
CA ALA A 16 1.96 4.39 -8.69
C ALA A 16 1.48 5.44 -7.68
N GLY A 17 0.54 6.29 -8.11
CA GLY A 17 -0.15 7.22 -7.22
C GLY A 17 -1.01 6.48 -6.19
N LYS A 18 -1.44 7.21 -5.16
CA LYS A 18 -2.31 6.68 -4.09
C LYS A 18 -3.57 5.98 -4.64
N PRO A 19 -4.40 6.60 -5.49
CA PRO A 19 -5.63 5.96 -5.93
C PRO A 19 -5.38 4.73 -6.82
N GLU A 20 -4.37 4.78 -7.69
CA GLU A 20 -4.01 3.66 -8.56
C GLU A 20 -3.51 2.47 -7.75
N PHE A 21 -2.63 2.71 -6.78
CA PHE A 21 -2.10 1.66 -5.93
C PHE A 21 -3.21 1.04 -5.06
N ARG A 22 -4.11 1.84 -4.51
CA ARG A 22 -5.25 1.32 -3.77
C ARG A 22 -6.15 0.43 -4.64
N ASN A 23 -6.36 0.80 -5.90
CA ASN A 23 -7.22 0.07 -6.81
C ASN A 23 -6.63 -1.29 -7.22
N ILE A 24 -5.30 -1.41 -7.35
CA ILE A 24 -4.67 -2.68 -7.75
C ILE A 24 -4.64 -3.73 -6.63
N LEU A 25 -4.74 -3.32 -5.36
CA LEU A 25 -4.75 -4.26 -4.23
C LEU A 25 -5.99 -5.15 -4.21
N SER A 26 -7.15 -4.62 -4.60
CA SER A 26 -8.41 -5.39 -4.65
C SER A 26 -8.34 -6.63 -5.56
N PRO A 27 -7.96 -6.52 -6.86
CA PRO A 27 -7.74 -7.70 -7.69
C PRO A 27 -6.56 -8.55 -7.23
N ALA A 28 -5.49 -7.97 -6.67
CA ALA A 28 -4.37 -8.74 -6.16
C ALA A 28 -4.75 -9.65 -4.98
N TYR A 29 -5.54 -9.16 -4.03
CA TYR A 29 -6.06 -9.96 -2.92
C TYR A 29 -6.99 -11.08 -3.42
N ARG A 30 -7.88 -10.80 -4.38
CA ARG A 30 -8.67 -11.85 -5.05
C ARG A 30 -7.80 -12.91 -5.74
N ALA A 31 -6.64 -12.50 -6.26
CA ALA A 31 -5.68 -13.41 -6.89
C ALA A 31 -4.81 -14.19 -5.88
N GLY A 32 -4.96 -13.91 -4.58
CA GLY A 32 -4.29 -14.59 -3.47
C GLY A 32 -3.10 -13.84 -2.88
N ALA A 33 -2.95 -12.52 -3.07
CA ALA A 33 -1.85 -11.79 -2.44
C ALA A 33 -1.98 -11.76 -0.91
N SER A 34 -0.85 -11.77 -0.21
CA SER A 34 -0.78 -11.71 1.26
C SER A 34 -0.61 -10.30 1.82
N GLY A 35 -0.43 -9.31 0.97
CA GLY A 35 -0.19 -7.93 1.38
C GLY A 35 0.50 -7.13 0.30
N TYR A 36 1.23 -6.11 0.72
CA TYR A 36 1.92 -5.19 -0.16
C TYR A 36 3.21 -4.66 0.45
N LEU A 37 4.06 -4.07 -0.39
CA LEU A 37 5.21 -3.29 0.02
C LEU A 37 5.20 -1.97 -0.76
N ALA A 38 4.96 -0.88 -0.02
CA ALA A 38 4.77 0.45 -0.59
C ALA A 38 5.58 1.50 0.18
N GLY A 39 6.34 2.28 -0.58
CA GLY A 39 7.06 3.45 -0.06
C GLY A 39 6.50 4.72 -0.67
N ARG A 40 7.01 5.10 -1.85
CA ARG A 40 6.67 6.35 -2.55
C ARG A 40 5.17 6.59 -2.73
N ALA A 41 4.37 5.54 -2.95
CA ALA A 41 2.92 5.68 -3.05
C ALA A 41 2.27 6.22 -1.77
N ILE A 42 2.92 6.05 -0.61
CA ILE A 42 2.43 6.55 0.69
C ILE A 42 2.94 7.97 0.96
N TRP A 43 4.26 8.21 0.85
CA TRP A 43 4.90 9.41 1.40
C TRP A 43 5.46 10.42 0.38
N LEU A 44 5.54 10.09 -0.91
CA LEU A 44 6.21 10.96 -1.91
C LEU A 44 5.53 12.33 -2.06
N GLU A 45 4.20 12.37 -2.02
CA GLU A 45 3.43 13.61 -2.16
C GLU A 45 3.82 14.66 -1.11
N ALA A 46 4.07 14.24 0.14
CA ALA A 46 4.48 15.14 1.21
C ALA A 46 5.81 15.82 0.91
N PHE A 47 6.74 15.16 0.22
CA PHE A 47 8.04 15.74 -0.16
C PHE A 47 7.92 16.82 -1.24
N GLY A 48 6.80 16.90 -1.96
CA GLY A 48 6.50 18.01 -2.87
C GLY A 48 6.35 19.36 -2.17
N LEU A 49 6.26 19.38 -0.83
CA LEU A 49 6.13 20.59 -0.02
C LEU A 49 7.48 21.20 0.40
N TYR A 50 8.61 20.56 0.08
CA TYR A 50 9.93 21.12 0.37
C TYR A 50 10.11 22.50 -0.31
N PRO A 51 10.72 23.51 0.35
CA PRO A 51 11.41 23.45 1.65
C PRO A 51 10.55 23.70 2.89
N ASP A 52 9.23 23.71 2.80
CA ASP A 52 8.36 23.88 3.97
C ASP A 52 8.30 22.61 4.83
N TRP A 53 9.22 22.53 5.79
CA TRP A 53 9.33 21.40 6.72
C TRP A 53 8.10 21.18 7.60
N GLN A 54 7.37 22.24 7.97
CA GLN A 54 6.17 22.08 8.79
C GLN A 54 5.02 21.51 7.96
N ALA A 55 4.83 22.01 6.74
CA ALA A 55 3.84 21.46 5.82
C ALA A 55 4.16 19.99 5.46
N MET A 56 5.44 19.69 5.19
CA MET A 56 5.91 18.31 4.97
C MET A 56 5.57 17.39 6.15
N ARG A 57 5.89 17.79 7.39
CA ARG A 57 5.59 17.02 8.60
C ARG A 57 4.08 16.78 8.72
N LYS A 58 3.27 17.82 8.59
CA LYS A 58 1.81 17.73 8.68
C LYS A 58 1.21 16.78 7.63
N ALA A 59 1.74 16.81 6.41
CA ALA A 59 1.29 15.92 5.33
C ALA A 59 1.70 14.45 5.56
N LEU A 60 2.87 14.20 6.18
CA LEU A 60 3.30 12.86 6.58
C LEU A 60 2.44 12.32 7.73
N GLU A 61 2.27 13.08 8.80
CA GLU A 61 1.54 12.66 10.00
C GLU A 61 0.03 12.53 9.78
N GLY A 62 -0.53 13.31 8.85
CA GLY A 62 -1.93 13.22 8.43
C GLY A 62 -2.11 12.30 7.23
N GLY A 63 -2.16 12.89 6.03
CA GLY A 63 -2.61 12.20 4.81
C GLY A 63 -1.82 10.95 4.43
N SER A 64 -0.54 10.85 4.78
CA SER A 64 0.25 9.63 4.52
C SER A 64 -0.10 8.51 5.51
N VAL A 65 -0.27 8.83 6.80
CA VAL A 65 -0.71 7.88 7.84
C VAL A 65 -2.14 7.41 7.58
N ASP A 66 -3.05 8.31 7.24
CA ASP A 66 -4.46 7.96 6.96
C ASP A 66 -4.57 7.01 5.77
N TYR A 67 -3.80 7.28 4.72
CA TYR A 67 -3.74 6.41 3.56
C TYR A 67 -3.17 5.02 3.93
N MET A 68 -2.06 4.97 4.68
CA MET A 68 -1.49 3.70 5.17
C MET A 68 -2.51 2.90 5.99
N ARG A 69 -3.30 3.57 6.85
CA ARG A 69 -4.35 2.92 7.65
C ARG A 69 -5.46 2.32 6.78
N ASP A 70 -5.91 3.02 5.73
CA ASP A 70 -6.89 2.46 4.77
C ASP A 70 -6.33 1.22 4.07
N LEU A 71 -5.06 1.26 3.64
CA LEU A 71 -4.42 0.10 3.01
C LEU A 71 -4.31 -1.09 3.96
N ASN A 72 -3.90 -0.85 5.23
CA ASN A 72 -3.81 -1.90 6.25
C ASN A 72 -5.19 -2.52 6.50
N ALA A 73 -6.23 -1.71 6.73
CA ALA A 73 -7.58 -2.21 6.97
C ALA A 73 -8.11 -3.08 5.82
N ARG A 74 -7.79 -2.73 4.56
CA ARG A 74 -8.13 -3.55 3.38
C ARG A 74 -7.38 -4.87 3.35
N THR A 75 -6.09 -4.82 3.69
CA THR A 75 -5.20 -5.99 3.74
C THR A 75 -5.70 -6.98 4.78
N ASP A 76 -5.97 -6.51 6.00
CA ASP A 76 -6.49 -7.34 7.10
C ASP A 76 -7.81 -8.01 6.72
N LYS A 77 -8.68 -7.29 6.00
CA LYS A 77 -9.98 -7.79 5.58
C LYS A 77 -9.90 -8.82 4.45
N SER A 78 -8.98 -8.66 3.50
CA SER A 78 -9.11 -9.26 2.16
C SER A 78 -7.90 -10.07 1.71
N ALA A 79 -6.71 -9.83 2.25
CA ALA A 79 -5.51 -10.54 1.85
C ALA A 79 -5.55 -12.01 2.31
N THR A 80 -4.84 -12.87 1.59
CA THR A 80 -4.66 -14.26 2.01
C THR A 80 -3.57 -14.35 3.07
N PRO A 81 -3.84 -14.84 4.29
CA PRO A 81 -2.79 -15.01 5.30
C PRO A 81 -1.63 -15.83 4.75
N TRP A 82 -0.40 -15.36 4.93
CA TRP A 82 0.78 -15.94 4.31
C TRP A 82 0.97 -17.44 4.63
N HIS A 83 0.54 -17.89 5.80
CA HIS A 83 0.65 -19.29 6.23
C HIS A 83 -0.46 -20.20 5.67
N LYS A 84 -1.31 -19.71 4.75
CA LYS A 84 -2.42 -20.47 4.10
C LYS A 84 -2.21 -20.70 2.60
N HIS A 85 -1.00 -20.46 2.08
CA HIS A 85 -0.65 -20.66 0.67
C HIS A 85 -0.25 -22.09 0.35
#